data_AF-A0A9R0JED4-F1
#
_entry.id   AF-A0A9R0JED4-F1
#
_cell.length_a   1.000
_cell.length_b   1.000
_cell.length_c   1.000
_cell.angle_alpha   90.00
_cell.angle_beta   90.00
_cell.angle_gamma   90.00
#
_symmetry.space_group_name_H-M   'P 1'
#
loop_
_entity.id
_entity.type
_entity.pdbx_description
1 polymer ?
#
loop_
_entity_poly.entity_id
_entity_poly.type
_entity_poly.pdbx_seq_one_letter_code
_entity_poly.pdbx_strand_id
1 'polypeptide(L)'
;MLSKEWQSKAKGGNVKFYVRSSIASAPMNLQFSEKNNVQKSVRIGVLGASGYTGSEIVRLLANHPYFGIALMIADRKAGQSIASVFPHLVTQNLPNLLAVNDVDFSKVDAVFCCLPHGTTQDIIKALPHSLKVVDLSAFQDFRLRDIAEYE
;
A
#
# COMPACT_ATOMS: atom_id res chain seq x y z
N MET A 1 14.98 -6.12 -39.38
CA MET A 1 15.10 -7.05 -38.23
C MET A 1 16.45 -6.78 -37.55
N LEU A 2 16.48 -5.96 -36.49
CA LEU A 2 17.69 -5.76 -35.69
C LEU A 2 17.43 -6.36 -34.30
N SER A 3 18.10 -7.49 -34.04
CA SER A 3 18.10 -8.16 -32.74
C SER A 3 18.73 -7.24 -31.70
N LYS A 4 17.99 -6.89 -30.65
CA LYS A 4 18.50 -6.18 -29.48
C LYS A 4 18.92 -7.23 -28.45
N GLU A 5 20.19 -7.60 -28.45
CA GLU A 5 20.76 -8.40 -27.36
C GLU A 5 21.00 -7.51 -26.14
N TRP A 6 20.32 -7.82 -25.04
CA TRP A 6 20.49 -7.17 -23.75
C TRP A 6 21.50 -7.96 -22.92
N GLN A 7 22.67 -7.40 -22.65
CA GLN A 7 23.60 -7.96 -21.68
C GLN A 7 23.49 -7.19 -20.37
N SER A 8 23.08 -7.87 -19.29
CA SER A 8 23.16 -7.35 -17.93
C SER A 8 24.41 -7.91 -17.26
N LYS A 9 25.14 -7.06 -16.53
CA LYS A 9 26.23 -7.50 -15.66
C LYS A 9 26.04 -6.83 -14.31
N ALA A 10 25.44 -7.56 -13.38
CA ALA A 10 25.24 -7.11 -12.01
C ALA A 10 26.52 -7.36 -11.19
N LYS A 11 27.16 -6.29 -10.74
CA LYS A 11 28.04 -6.32 -9.56
C LYS A 11 27.64 -5.12 -8.69
N GLY A 12 27.19 -5.43 -7.47
CA GLY A 12 27.04 -4.51 -6.34
C GLY A 12 26.56 -3.09 -6.64
N GLY A 13 25.27 -2.85 -6.41
CA GLY A 13 24.78 -1.52 -6.01
C GLY A 13 24.70 -0.42 -7.08
N ASN A 14 24.93 -0.70 -8.36
CA ASN A 14 24.58 0.25 -9.44
C ASN A 14 24.40 -0.49 -10.77
N VAL A 15 23.17 -0.48 -11.31
CA VAL A 15 22.87 -1.09 -12.61
C VAL A 15 23.10 -0.04 -13.70
N LYS A 16 24.17 -0.21 -14.49
CA LYS A 16 24.41 0.58 -15.70
C LYS A 16 23.83 -0.13 -16.92
N PHE A 17 22.89 0.51 -17.60
CA PHE A 17 22.38 0.06 -18.90
C PHE A 17 23.17 0.73 -20.03
N TYR A 18 23.72 -0.06 -20.95
CA TYR A 18 24.41 0.43 -22.14
C TYR A 18 23.55 0.14 -23.38
N VAL A 19 23.03 1.19 -24.01
CA VAL A 19 22.45 1.09 -25.35
C VAL A 19 23.54 1.46 -26.34
N ARG A 20 24.03 0.50 -27.12
CA ARG A 20 24.91 0.80 -28.26
C ARG A 20 24.05 1.33 -29.41
N SER A 21 23.78 2.64 -29.43
CA SER A 21 23.43 3.33 -30.67
C SER A 21 24.70 3.88 -31.29
N SER A 22 25.03 3.43 -32.50
CA SER A 22 26.12 3.95 -33.32
C SER A 22 25.77 5.34 -33.84
N ILE A 23 25.92 6.37 -33.00
CA ILE A 23 26.16 7.77 -33.40
C ILE A 23 26.93 8.39 -32.23
N ALA A 24 28.11 8.92 -32.54
CA ALA A 24 29.00 9.59 -31.62
C ALA A 24 28.31 10.81 -30.98
N SER A 25 27.77 10.61 -29.78
CA SER A 25 27.46 11.68 -28.84
C SER A 25 27.81 11.14 -27.46
N ALA A 26 28.48 11.96 -26.66
CA ALA A 26 29.03 11.58 -25.36
C ALA A 26 27.97 10.85 -24.52
N PRO A 27 28.33 9.80 -23.75
CA PRO A 27 27.37 9.10 -22.92
C PRO A 27 26.78 10.09 -21.90
N MET A 28 25.55 10.53 -22.15
CA MET A 28 24.77 11.29 -21.20
C MET A 28 24.55 10.39 -19.99
N ASN A 29 25.20 10.71 -18.88
CA ASN A 29 25.06 9.99 -17.64
C ASN A 29 23.67 10.30 -17.08
N LEU A 30 22.65 9.54 -17.51
CA LEU A 30 21.35 9.56 -16.84
C LEU A 30 21.53 8.93 -15.47
N GLN A 31 21.80 9.78 -14.47
CA GLN A 31 21.66 9.40 -13.08
C GLN A 31 20.16 9.24 -12.80
N PHE A 32 19.69 8.00 -12.80
CA PHE A 32 18.39 7.69 -12.24
C PHE A 32 18.54 7.87 -10.73
N SER A 33 18.06 8.99 -10.20
CA SER A 33 17.94 9.16 -8.75
C SER A 33 17.05 8.02 -8.27
N GLU A 34 17.63 7.08 -7.50
CA GLU A 34 16.83 6.17 -6.71
C GLU A 34 15.82 7.05 -5.95
N LYS A 35 14.52 6.74 -6.08
CA LYS A 35 13.51 7.43 -5.28
C LYS A 35 13.93 7.23 -3.83
N ASN A 36 14.42 8.29 -3.19
CA ASN A 36 14.78 8.28 -1.79
C ASN A 36 13.66 7.56 -1.05
N ASN A 37 14.01 6.48 -0.35
CA ASN A 37 13.08 5.76 0.50
C ASN A 37 12.83 6.66 1.71
N VAL A 38 12.03 7.72 1.50
CA VAL A 38 11.64 8.66 2.55
C VAL A 38 10.88 7.82 3.55
N GLN A 39 11.53 7.51 4.67
CA GLN A 39 10.88 6.89 5.82
C GLN A 39 9.78 7.84 6.27
N LYS A 40 8.55 7.45 5.93
CA LYS A 40 7.37 8.26 6.22
C LYS A 40 7.12 8.22 7.72
N SER A 41 6.83 9.37 8.31
CA SER A 41 6.82 9.57 9.77
C SER A 41 5.69 8.85 10.50
N VAL A 42 4.60 8.52 9.80
CA VAL A 42 3.45 7.80 10.38
C VAL A 42 3.16 6.54 9.58
N ARG A 43 3.04 5.43 10.30
CA ARG A 43 2.79 4.09 9.77
C ARG A 43 1.30 3.78 9.85
N ILE A 44 0.73 3.52 8.69
CA ILE A 44 -0.70 3.36 8.48
C ILE A 44 -1.03 1.92 8.11
N GLY A 45 -2.02 1.34 8.79
CA GLY A 45 -2.68 0.11 8.37
C GLY A 45 -3.96 0.40 7.60
N VAL A 46 -4.23 -0.36 6.54
CA VAL A 46 -5.50 -0.25 5.78
C VAL A 46 -6.25 -1.57 5.88
N LEU A 47 -7.41 -1.55 6.56
CA LEU A 47 -8.30 -2.70 6.68
C LEU A 47 -9.32 -2.66 5.56
N GLY A 48 -9.47 -3.74 4.80
CA GLY A 48 -10.35 -3.76 3.63
C GLY A 48 -9.71 -3.11 2.39
N ALA A 49 -8.38 -3.24 2.24
CA ALA A 49 -7.62 -2.64 1.15
C ALA A 49 -8.05 -3.12 -0.26
N SER A 50 -8.74 -4.26 -0.35
CA SER A 50 -9.26 -4.82 -1.61
C SER A 50 -10.59 -4.23 -2.06
N GLY A 51 -11.24 -3.39 -1.24
CA GLY A 51 -12.46 -2.66 -1.60
C GLY A 51 -12.17 -1.34 -2.31
N TYR A 52 -13.18 -0.71 -2.90
CA TYR A 52 -13.01 0.55 -3.63
C TYR A 52 -12.50 1.69 -2.73
N THR A 53 -13.09 1.88 -1.56
CA THR A 53 -12.63 2.89 -0.58
C THR A 53 -11.20 2.59 -0.14
N GLY A 54 -10.89 1.32 0.14
CA GLY A 54 -9.54 0.88 0.51
C GLY A 54 -8.51 1.19 -0.58
N SER A 55 -8.82 0.90 -1.85
CA SER A 55 -7.93 1.19 -2.98
C SER A 55 -7.66 2.68 -3.15
N GLU A 56 -8.66 3.52 -2.86
CA GLU A 56 -8.53 4.97 -2.98
C GLU A 56 -7.67 5.53 -1.85
N ILE A 57 -7.87 5.05 -0.62
CA ILE A 57 -7.00 5.37 0.52
C ILE A 57 -5.56 4.95 0.23
N VAL A 58 -5.35 3.74 -0.31
CA VAL A 58 -4.01 3.29 -0.71
C VAL A 58 -3.40 4.21 -1.76
N ARG A 59 -4.18 4.62 -2.78
CA ARG A 59 -3.73 5.55 -3.84
C ARG A 59 -3.29 6.90 -3.28
N LEU A 60 -4.05 7.45 -2.31
CA LEU A 60 -3.73 8.71 -1.65
C LEU A 60 -2.50 8.59 -0.75
N LEU A 61 -2.45 7.56 0.10
CA LEU A 61 -1.35 7.32 1.03
C LEU A 61 -0.04 7.01 0.31
N ALA A 62 -0.08 6.30 -0.82
CA ALA A 62 1.10 5.99 -1.61
C ALA A 62 1.88 7.26 -2.00
N ASN A 63 1.16 8.34 -2.34
CA ASN A 63 1.74 9.62 -2.73
C ASN A 63 1.86 10.63 -1.58
N HIS A 64 1.46 10.28 -0.34
CA HIS A 64 1.50 11.20 0.79
C HIS A 64 2.93 11.37 1.34
N PRO A 65 3.42 12.59 1.62
CA PRO A 65 4.80 12.82 2.06
C PRO A 65 5.11 12.27 3.46
N TYR A 66 4.12 12.20 4.35
CA TYR A 66 4.31 11.82 5.76
C TYR A 66 3.74 10.46 6.15
N PHE A 67 2.86 9.87 5.33
CA PHE A 67 2.08 8.69 5.72
C PHE A 67 2.47 7.49 4.87
N GLY A 68 3.00 6.46 5.51
CA GLY A 68 3.45 5.22 4.89
C GLY A 68 2.53 4.06 5.19
N ILE A 69 2.28 3.24 4.17
CA ILE A 69 1.48 2.03 4.34
C ILE A 69 2.39 0.96 4.93
N ALA A 70 2.13 0.59 6.18
CA ALA A 70 2.86 -0.46 6.88
C ALA A 70 2.24 -1.84 6.66
N LEU A 71 0.91 -1.90 6.58
CA LEU A 71 0.19 -3.15 6.31
C LEU A 71 -1.14 -2.90 5.61
N MET A 72 -1.60 -3.92 4.91
CA MET A 72 -2.88 -3.93 4.20
C MET A 72 -3.58 -5.26 4.47
N ILE A 73 -4.86 -5.19 4.83
CA ILE A 73 -5.66 -6.36 5.18
C ILE A 73 -6.77 -6.56 4.15
N ALA A 74 -6.92 -7.79 3.68
CA ALA A 74 -8.03 -8.22 2.83
C ALA A 74 -8.24 -9.73 2.95
N ASP A 75 -9.17 -10.19 3.79
CA ASP A 75 -9.34 -11.62 4.09
C ASP A 75 -9.56 -12.50 2.85
N ARG A 76 -10.47 -12.11 1.95
CA ARG A 76 -10.75 -12.88 0.73
C ARG A 76 -9.58 -12.93 -0.26
N LYS A 77 -8.60 -12.03 -0.12
CA LYS A 77 -7.47 -11.87 -1.05
C LYS A 77 -6.12 -11.88 -0.33
N ALA A 78 -6.07 -12.46 0.87
CA ALA A 78 -4.86 -12.57 1.66
C ALA A 78 -3.79 -13.34 0.87
N GLY A 79 -2.53 -12.93 1.02
CA GLY A 79 -1.37 -13.45 0.29
C GLY A 79 -1.19 -12.89 -1.13
N GLN A 80 -2.17 -12.19 -1.68
CA GLN A 80 -2.05 -11.57 -3.01
C GLN A 80 -1.42 -10.18 -2.94
N SER A 81 -0.77 -9.77 -4.02
CA SER A 81 -0.33 -8.38 -4.17
C SER A 81 -1.53 -7.49 -4.46
N ILE A 82 -1.53 -6.25 -3.96
CA ILE A 82 -2.61 -5.30 -4.29
C ILE A 82 -2.69 -5.02 -5.81
N ALA A 83 -1.56 -5.14 -6.51
CA ALA A 83 -1.48 -4.97 -7.96
C ALA A 83 -2.27 -6.04 -8.74
N SER A 84 -2.43 -7.26 -8.20
CA SER A 84 -3.29 -8.28 -8.83
C SER A 84 -4.77 -7.92 -8.74
N VAL A 85 -5.15 -7.15 -7.72
CA VAL A 85 -6.51 -6.69 -7.48
C VAL A 85 -6.80 -5.39 -8.24
N PHE A 86 -5.84 -4.47 -8.21
CA PHE A 86 -5.93 -3.14 -8.79
C PHE A 86 -4.67 -2.85 -9.61
N PRO A 87 -4.67 -3.17 -10.92
CA PRO A 87 -3.50 -3.01 -11.78
C PRO A 87 -2.96 -1.57 -11.83
N HIS A 88 -3.81 -0.56 -11.59
CA HIS A 88 -3.40 0.84 -11.57
C HIS A 88 -2.48 1.19 -10.38
N LEU A 89 -2.37 0.33 -9.36
CA LEU A 89 -1.48 0.50 -8.20
C LEU A 89 -0.12 -0.21 -8.38
N VAL A 90 0.13 -0.86 -9.52
CA VAL A 90 1.35 -1.66 -9.78
C VAL A 90 2.65 -0.85 -9.67
N THR A 91 2.60 0.46 -9.88
CA THR A 91 3.78 1.35 -9.83
C THR A 91 4.20 1.70 -8.41
N GLN A 92 3.42 1.30 -7.41
CA GLN A 92 3.66 1.59 -6.00
C GLN A 92 4.28 0.36 -5.34
N ASN A 93 5.37 0.56 -4.58
CA ASN A 93 5.98 -0.51 -3.79
C ASN A 93 5.18 -0.69 -2.48
N LEU A 94 4.17 -1.56 -2.53
CA LEU A 94 3.21 -1.78 -1.45
C LEU A 94 3.36 -3.18 -0.85
N PRO A 95 3.08 -3.36 0.46
CA PRO A 95 3.11 -4.69 1.08
C PRO A 95 2.05 -5.62 0.46
N ASN A 96 2.21 -6.93 0.65
CA ASN A 96 1.15 -7.86 0.24
C ASN A 96 -0.06 -7.75 1.18
N LEU A 97 -1.21 -8.20 0.68
CA LEU A 97 -2.43 -8.29 1.46
C LEU A 97 -2.28 -9.40 2.51
N LEU A 98 -2.68 -9.10 3.73
CA LEU A 98 -2.69 -10.05 4.86
C LEU A 98 -4.13 -10.39 5.25
N ALA A 99 -4.32 -11.52 5.94
CA ALA A 99 -5.55 -11.82 6.65
C ALA A 99 -5.56 -11.10 8.00
N VAL A 100 -6.75 -10.77 8.53
CA VAL A 100 -6.89 -10.05 9.82
C VAL A 100 -6.13 -10.76 10.96
N ASN A 101 -6.11 -12.09 10.98
CA ASN A 101 -5.50 -12.89 12.05
C ASN A 101 -3.96 -12.92 12.02
N ASP A 102 -3.35 -12.60 10.88
CA ASP A 102 -1.89 -12.68 10.68
C ASP A 102 -1.20 -11.33 10.90
N VAL A 103 -1.93 -10.34 11.40
CA VAL A 103 -1.50 -8.94 11.42
C VAL A 103 -0.97 -8.55 12.78
N ASP A 104 0.27 -8.08 12.80
CA ASP A 104 0.88 -7.43 13.95
C ASP A 104 0.74 -5.91 13.86
N PHE A 105 0.00 -5.32 14.80
CA PHE A 105 -0.20 -3.87 14.89
C PHE A 105 0.88 -3.14 15.70
N SER A 106 1.88 -3.84 16.24
CA SER A 106 2.95 -3.23 17.07
C SER A 106 3.72 -2.11 16.37
N LYS A 107 3.77 -2.16 15.02
CA LYS A 107 4.45 -1.19 14.17
C LYS A 107 3.49 -0.29 13.39
N VAL A 108 2.27 -0.12 13.88
CA VAL A 108 1.26 0.74 13.26
C VAL A 108 0.89 1.86 14.22
N ASP A 109 0.76 3.07 13.69
CA ASP A 109 0.42 4.25 14.47
C ASP A 109 -1.07 4.61 14.30
N ALA A 110 -1.63 4.37 13.11
CA ALA A 110 -3.04 4.57 12.82
C ALA A 110 -3.58 3.55 11.81
N VAL A 111 -4.88 3.34 11.82
CA VAL A 111 -5.58 2.43 10.90
C VAL A 111 -6.77 3.09 10.23
N PHE A 112 -6.97 2.79 8.95
CA PHE A 112 -8.19 3.09 8.21
C PHE A 112 -9.04 1.84 8.06
N CYS A 113 -10.28 1.87 8.55
CA CYS A 113 -11.24 0.78 8.41
C CYS A 113 -12.13 1.02 7.20
N CYS A 114 -11.97 0.19 6.16
CA CYS A 114 -12.76 0.22 4.91
C CYS A 114 -13.51 -1.11 4.73
N LEU A 115 -14.03 -1.67 5.83
CA LEU A 115 -14.64 -2.99 5.87
C LEU A 115 -16.15 -2.91 5.56
N PRO A 116 -16.76 -4.00 5.06
CA PRO A 116 -18.20 -4.10 4.92
C PRO A 116 -18.90 -4.16 6.30
N HIS A 117 -20.17 -3.78 6.33
CA HIS A 117 -20.99 -3.69 7.54
C HIS A 117 -20.98 -4.99 8.37
N GLY A 118 -20.98 -4.84 9.71
CA GLY A 118 -21.09 -5.93 10.68
C GLY A 118 -19.75 -6.57 11.09
N THR A 119 -18.67 -6.35 10.33
CA THR A 119 -17.32 -6.88 10.67
C THR A 119 -16.41 -5.85 11.34
N THR A 120 -16.72 -4.56 11.22
CA THR A 120 -15.88 -3.48 11.73
C THR A 120 -15.84 -3.44 13.26
N GLN A 121 -16.97 -3.64 13.95
CA GLN A 121 -17.04 -3.50 15.41
C GLN A 121 -16.17 -4.51 16.15
N ASP A 122 -16.21 -5.79 15.76
CA ASP A 122 -15.45 -6.84 16.44
C ASP A 122 -13.95 -6.69 16.18
N ILE A 123 -13.59 -6.29 14.96
CA ILE A 123 -12.19 -6.04 14.61
C ILE A 123 -11.67 -4.81 15.37
N ILE A 124 -12.43 -3.72 15.44
CA ILE A 124 -12.01 -2.52 16.19
C ILE A 124 -11.87 -2.80 17.68
N LYS A 125 -12.77 -3.60 18.29
CA LYS A 125 -12.65 -4.00 19.70
C LYS A 125 -11.38 -4.81 19.97
N ALA A 126 -10.90 -5.57 18.99
CA ALA A 126 -9.67 -6.35 19.10
C ALA A 126 -8.40 -5.52 18.85
N LEU A 127 -8.52 -4.27 18.38
CA LEU A 127 -7.36 -3.42 18.13
C LEU A 127 -6.76 -2.86 19.44
N PRO A 128 -5.42 -2.72 19.51
CA PRO A 128 -4.76 -2.04 20.60
C PRO A 128 -5.30 -0.61 20.83
N HIS A 129 -5.59 -0.26 22.09
CA HIS A 129 -6.09 1.08 22.48
C HIS A 129 -5.13 2.24 22.14
N SER A 130 -3.85 1.95 21.88
CA SER A 130 -2.86 2.95 21.49
C SER A 130 -3.01 3.42 20.03
N LEU A 131 -3.76 2.69 19.20
CA LEU A 131 -3.93 3.01 17.79
C LEU A 131 -4.97 4.09 17.57
N LYS A 132 -4.68 4.99 16.62
CA LYS A 132 -5.70 5.90 16.09
C LYS A 132 -6.51 5.18 15.03
N VAL A 133 -7.81 5.08 15.23
CA VAL A 133 -8.73 4.40 14.30
C VAL A 133 -9.53 5.46 13.53
N VAL A 134 -9.52 5.35 12.20
CA VAL A 134 -10.36 6.14 11.30
C VAL A 134 -11.28 5.18 10.57
N ASP A 135 -12.55 5.16 10.95
CA ASP A 135 -13.54 4.31 10.32
C ASP A 135 -14.21 5.01 9.13
N LEU A 136 -14.07 4.41 7.95
CA LEU A 136 -14.62 4.86 6.67
C LEU A 136 -15.67 3.86 6.13
N SER A 137 -16.00 2.82 6.90
CA SER A 137 -17.05 1.88 6.51
C SER A 137 -18.39 2.60 6.39
N ALA A 138 -19.12 2.30 5.31
CA ALA A 138 -20.37 2.96 5.02
C ALA A 138 -21.43 2.52 6.04
N PHE A 139 -21.83 3.48 6.88
CA PHE A 139 -23.05 3.53 7.69
C PHE A 139 -23.07 2.75 9.04
N GLN A 140 -23.55 3.51 10.04
CA GLN A 140 -24.17 3.10 11.31
C GLN A 140 -23.39 2.48 12.49
N ASP A 141 -22.11 2.10 12.40
CA ASP A 141 -21.45 1.47 13.56
C ASP A 141 -20.93 2.45 14.65
N PHE A 142 -20.51 3.67 14.26
CA PHE A 142 -20.05 4.70 15.22
C PHE A 142 -20.71 6.07 15.06
N ARG A 143 -21.61 6.22 14.07
CA ARG A 143 -22.22 7.51 13.73
C ARG A 143 -23.50 7.79 14.50
N LEU A 144 -24.24 6.74 14.89
CA LEU A 144 -25.42 6.86 15.72
C LEU A 144 -25.05 6.82 17.20
N ARG A 145 -25.60 7.77 17.96
CA ARG A 145 -25.48 7.80 19.42
C ARG A 145 -26.60 7.03 20.11
N ASP A 146 -27.65 6.68 19.38
CA ASP A 146 -28.85 6.05 19.89
C ASP A 146 -29.02 4.66 19.28
N ILE A 147 -29.18 3.66 20.15
CA ILE A 147 -29.29 2.24 19.79
C ILE A 147 -30.67 1.94 19.17
N ALA A 148 -31.67 2.80 19.41
CA ALA A 148 -33.04 2.60 18.94
C ALA A 148 -33.24 2.81 17.42
N GLU A 149 -32.28 3.42 16.73
CA GLU A 149 -32.30 3.59 15.26
C GLU A 149 -31.68 2.40 14.49
N TYR A 150 -31.45 1.28 15.17
CA TYR A 150 -30.78 0.09 14.63
C TYR A 150 -31.73 -0.93 13.96
N GLU A 151 -33.06 -0.78 14.08
CA GLU A 151 -34.03 -1.71 13.47
C GLU A 151 -34.52 -1.31 12.08
#